data_AF-A0A7W5G6T4-F1
#
_entry.id   AF-A0A7W5G6T4-F1
#
_cell.length_a   1.000
_cell.length_b   1.000
_cell.length_c   1.000
_cell.angle_alpha   90.00
_cell.angle_beta   90.00
_cell.angle_gamma   90.00
#
_symmetry.space_group_name_H-M   'P 1'
#
loop_
_entity.id
_entity.type
_entity.pdbx_description
1 polymer ?
#
loop_
_entity_poly.entity_id
_entity_poly.type
_entity_poly.pdbx_seq_one_letter_code
_entity_poly.pdbx_strand_id
1 'polypeptide(L)' 'MRHFLFDTLGLAGFGAMTYGLYLRFGLADALITSGGLLLLLALAGARAAKRAAAKGDAA' A
#
# COMPACT_ATOMS: atom_id res chain seq x y z
N MET A 1 17.11 -0.53 -12.57
CA MET A 1 17.61 -1.39 -11.46
C MET A 1 17.43 -0.81 -10.07
N ARG A 2 17.52 0.52 -9.87
CA ARG A 2 17.35 1.15 -8.54
C ARG A 2 15.96 0.92 -7.90
N HIS A 3 14.91 0.71 -8.70
CA HIS A 3 13.53 0.53 -8.23
C HIS A 3 13.32 -0.80 -7.49
N PHE A 4 13.91 -1.90 -7.98
CA PHE A 4 13.74 -3.24 -7.39
C PHE A 4 14.22 -3.34 -5.93
N LEU A 5 15.33 -2.66 -5.58
CA LEU A 5 15.83 -2.66 -4.21
C LEU A 5 14.88 -1.92 -3.26
N PHE A 6 14.30 -0.80 -3.70
CA PHE A 6 13.33 -0.07 -2.88
C PHE A 6 11.98 -0.80 -2.79
N ASP A 7 11.57 -1.48 -3.86
CA ASP A 7 10.34 -2.28 -3.85
C ASP A 7 10.46 -3.46 -2.89
N THR A 8 11.58 -4.20 -2.92
CA THR A 8 11.79 -5.36 -2.03
C THR A 8 11.99 -4.93 -0.57
N LEU A 9 12.72 -3.84 -0.32
CA LEU A 9 12.89 -3.26 1.01
C LEU A 9 11.55 -2.78 1.57
N GLY A 10 10.73 -2.13 0.74
CA GLY A 10 9.39 -1.69 1.12
C GLY A 10 8.47 -2.85 1.47
N LEU A 11 8.51 -3.93 0.67
CA LEU A 11 7.70 -5.13 0.90
C LEU A 11 8.14 -5.88 2.17
N ALA A 12 9.45 -5.99 2.40
CA ALA A 12 10.00 -6.57 3.62
C ALA A 12 9.64 -5.73 4.87
N GLY A 13 9.76 -4.41 4.78
CA GLY A 13 9.38 -3.48 5.85
C GLY A 13 7.89 -3.52 6.18
N PHE A 14 7.04 -3.55 5.16
CA PHE A 14 5.59 -3.70 5.34
C PHE A 14 5.24 -5.03 6.02
N GLY A 15 5.86 -6.13 5.60
CA GLY A 15 5.69 -7.43 6.24
C GLY A 15 6.13 -7.43 7.70
N ALA A 16 7.29 -6.86 8.01
CA ALA A 16 7.78 -6.73 9.39
C ALA A 16 6.86 -5.87 10.26
N MET A 17 6.30 -4.79 9.71
CA MET A 17 5.34 -3.93 10.40
C MET A 17 4.04 -4.69 10.72
N THR A 18 3.45 -5.37 9.73
CA THR A 18 2.23 -6.16 9.95
C THR A 18 2.47 -7.30 10.93
N TYR A 19 3.63 -7.94 10.88
CA TYR A 19 4.01 -8.97 11.84
C TYR A 19 4.18 -8.41 13.27
N GLY A 20 4.77 -7.21 13.42
CA GLY A 20 4.83 -6.52 14.70
C GLY A 20 3.45 -6.21 15.29
N LEU A 21 2.50 -5.79 14.45
CA LEU A 21 1.10 -5.59 14.86
C LEU A 21 0.46 -6.91 15.31
N TYR A 22 0.70 -8.00 14.58
CA TYR A 22 0.24 -9.34 14.97
C TYR A 22 0.77 -9.75 16.34
N LEU A 23 2.06 -9.58 16.60
CA LEU A 23 2.67 -9.93 17.88
C LEU A 23 2.14 -9.08 19.05
N ARG A 24 1.81 -7.81 18.80
CA ARG A 24 1.41 -6.87 19.86
C ARG A 24 -0.08 -6.88 20.17
N PHE A 25 -0.91 -6.98 19.15
CA PHE A 25 -2.36 -6.77 19.24
C PHE A 25 -3.16 -8.01 18.80
N GLY A 26 -2.51 -9.00 18.19
CA GLY A 26 -3.13 -10.22 17.71
C GLY A 26 -3.54 -10.15 16.24
N LEU A 27 -4.16 -11.24 15.77
CA LEU A 27 -4.48 -11.44 14.35
C LEU A 27 -5.51 -10.43 13.82
N ALA A 28 -6.57 -10.19 14.58
CA ALA A 28 -7.68 -9.36 14.14
C ALA A 28 -7.23 -7.92 13.84
N ASP A 29 -6.51 -7.29 14.77
CA ASP A 29 -6.04 -5.91 14.62
C ASP A 29 -5.02 -5.78 13.49
N ALA A 30 -4.15 -6.78 13.30
CA ALA A 30 -3.21 -6.81 12.17
C ALA A 30 -3.92 -6.89 10.81
N LEU A 31 -4.99 -7.68 10.69
CA LEU A 31 -5.78 -7.76 9.45
C LEU A 31 -6.58 -6.49 9.18
N ILE A 32 -7.19 -5.89 10.21
CA ILE A 32 -7.98 -4.66 10.07
C ILE A 32 -7.08 -3.52 9.59
N THR A 33 -5.92 -3.35 10.22
CA THR A 33 -4.97 -2.28 9.88
C THR A 33 -4.35 -2.48 8.49
N SER A 34 -3.85 -3.68 8.18
CA SER A 34 -3.27 -3.98 6.86
C SER A 34 -4.33 -3.90 5.75
N GLY A 35 -5.53 -4.43 5.97
CA GLY A 35 -6.66 -4.31 5.05
C GLY A 35 -7.06 -2.85 4.81
N GLY A 36 -7.09 -2.03 5.86
CA GLY A 36 -7.32 -0.59 5.76
C GLY A 36 -6.28 0.13 4.91
N LEU A 37 -4.99 -0.20 5.08
CA LEU A 37 -3.91 0.35 4.26
C LEU A 37 -4.02 -0.05 2.79
N LEU A 38 -4.36 -1.31 2.51
CA LEU A 38 -4.59 -1.79 1.14
C LEU A 38 -5.78 -1.07 0.49
N LEU A 39 -6.85 -0.82 1.24
CA LEU A 39 -7.99 -0.06 0.76
C LEU A 39 -7.59 1.38 0.41
N LEU A 40 -6.85 2.06 1.30
CA LEU A 40 -6.35 3.42 1.03
C LEU A 40 -5.46 3.47 -0.21
N LEU A 41 -4.58 2.47 -0.39
CA LEU A 41 -3.73 2.37 -1.57
C LEU A 41 -4.56 2.17 -2.86
N ALA A 42 -5.59 1.34 -2.82
CA ALA A 42 -6.50 1.14 -3.95
C ALA A 42 -7.25 2.44 -4.31
N LEU A 43 -7.73 3.19 -3.32
CA LEU A 43 -8.35 4.50 -3.54
C LEU A 43 -7.36 5.51 -4.12
N ALA A 44 -6.12 5.54 -3.63
CA ALA A 44 -5.07 6.41 -4.16
C ALA A 44 -4.75 6.06 -5.62
N GLY A 45 -4.65 4.77 -5.95
CA GLY A 45 -4.46 4.27 -7.31
C GLY A 45 -5.61 4.65 -8.24
N ALA A 46 -6.86 4.46 -7.80
CA ALA A 46 -8.05 4.86 -8.56
C ALA A 46 -8.09 6.38 -8.81
N ARG A 47 -7.70 7.18 -7.81
CA ARG A 47 -7.64 8.65 -7.93
C ARG A 47 -6.52 9.10 -8.87
N ALA A 48 -5.37 8.44 -8.83
CA ALA A 48 -4.26 8.70 -9.74
C ALA A 48 -4.62 8.35 -11.19
N ALA A 49 -5.27 7.19 -11.41
CA ALA A 49 -5.76 6.78 -12.72
C ALA A 49 -6.79 7.76 -13.29
N LYS A 50 -7.76 8.22 -12.49
CA LYS A 50 -8.71 9.26 -12.92
C LYS A 50 -8.02 10.57 -13.32
N ARG A 51 -7.02 11.02 -12.56
CA ARG A 51 -6.26 12.23 -12.88
C ARG A 51 -5.44 12.07 -14.17
N ALA A 52 -4.85 10.90 -14.38
CA ALA A 52 -4.11 10.60 -15.60
C ALA A 52 -5.02 10.62 -16.84
N ALA A 53 -6.21 10.01 -16.74
CA ALA A 53 -7.22 10.05 -17.81
C ALA A 53 -7.67 11.49 -18.14
N ALA A 54 -8.03 12.27 -17.13
CA ALA A 54 -8.45 13.67 -17.31
C ALA A 54 -7.36 14.57 -17.93
N LYS A 55 -6.08 14.24 -17.73
CA LYS A 55 -4.95 14.96 -18.33
C LYS A 55 -4.71 14.56 -19.80
N GLY A 56 -5.10 13.35 -20.19
CA GLY A 56 -5.00 12.86 -21.57
C GLY A 56 -6.09 13.43 -22.48
N ASP A 57 -7.30 13.67 -21.97
CA ASP A 57 -8.41 14.26 -22.74
C ASP A 57 -8.27 15.79 -22.97
N ALA A 58 -7.32 16.43 -22.29
CA ALA A 58 -7.06 17.87 -22.38
C ALA A 58 -5.82 18.22 -23.24
N ALA A 59 -5.20 17.22 -23.88
CA ALA A 59 -4.05 17.34 -24.77
C ALA A 59 -4.46 17.04 -26.22
#